data_AF-A0A2S2QRP5-F1
#
_entry.id   AF-A0A2S2QRP5-F1
#
_cell.length_a   1.000
_cell.length_b   1.000
_cell.length_c   1.000
_cell.angle_alpha   90.00
_cell.angle_beta   90.00
_cell.angle_gamma   90.00
#
_symmetry.space_group_name_H-M   'P 1'
#
loop_
_entity.id
_entity.type
_entity.pdbx_description
1 polymer ?
#
loop_
_entity_poly.entity_id
_entity_poly.type
_entity_poly.pdbx_seq_one_letter_code
_entity_poly.pdbx_strand_id
1 'polypeptide(L)'
;GPSGRPRKLFKDLSERSKRRYVENVKATTSSEELIYATKSVLYTEGKRAAADLLNQSTSTSPGRALKIKKTYLNAQKSRITITPYTGDETLAYIIDSRITKNAYQLTRIGEKQRGAISKL
;
A
#
# COMPACT_ATOMS: atom_id res chain seq x y z
N GLY A 1 28.47 42.36 -1.23
CA GLY A 1 28.28 41.14 -0.42
C GLY A 1 27.54 40.11 -1.25
N PRO A 2 27.64 38.79 -0.99
CA PRO A 2 26.93 37.83 -1.83
C PRO A 2 25.43 37.93 -1.55
N SER A 3 24.76 38.70 -2.38
CA SER A 3 23.31 38.89 -2.40
C SER A 3 22.69 37.66 -3.07
N GLY A 4 22.28 36.68 -2.27
CA GLY A 4 21.69 35.44 -2.76
C GLY A 4 20.34 35.16 -2.11
N ARG A 5 19.45 34.50 -2.87
CA ARG A 5 18.19 33.97 -2.34
C ARG A 5 18.51 33.00 -1.18
N PRO A 6 17.81 33.11 -0.03
CA PRO A 6 18.04 32.20 1.09
C PRO A 6 17.83 30.76 0.66
N ARG A 7 18.74 29.87 1.09
CA ARG A 7 18.64 28.44 0.80
C ARG A 7 17.43 27.86 1.52
N LYS A 8 16.59 27.15 0.77
CA LYS A 8 15.48 26.39 1.34
C LYS A 8 16.01 25.16 2.08
N LEU A 9 15.27 24.72 3.11
CA LEU A 9 15.54 23.44 3.77
C LEU A 9 15.29 22.29 2.79
N PHE A 10 15.97 21.16 3.00
CA PHE A 10 15.85 19.99 2.12
C PHE A 10 14.40 19.51 1.94
N LYS A 11 13.60 19.55 3.02
CA LYS A 11 12.18 19.19 3.01
C LYS A 11 11.31 20.06 2.09
N ASP A 12 11.72 21.32 1.88
CA ASP A 12 10.97 22.35 1.12
C ASP A 12 11.48 22.50 -0.34
N LEU A 13 12.46 21.69 -0.73
CA LEU A 13 12.98 21.65 -2.10
C LEU A 13 12.03 20.89 -3.03
N SER A 14 12.03 21.26 -4.31
CA SER A 14 11.39 20.45 -5.36
C SER A 14 12.16 19.15 -5.58
N GLU A 15 11.49 18.11 -6.09
CA GLU A 15 12.14 16.82 -6.38
C GLU A 15 13.35 16.93 -7.31
N ARG A 16 13.28 17.81 -8.32
CA ARG A 16 14.44 18.13 -9.19
C ARG A 16 15.62 18.64 -8.37
N SER A 17 15.36 19.54 -7.42
CA SER A 17 16.40 20.16 -6.58
C SER A 17 16.94 19.17 -5.55
N LYS A 18 16.10 18.32 -4.96
CA LYS A 18 16.54 17.24 -4.05
C LYS A 18 17.48 16.26 -4.76
N ARG A 19 17.16 15.83 -5.99
CA ARG A 19 18.03 14.95 -6.79
C ARG A 19 19.41 15.54 -7.01
N ARG A 20 19.48 16.83 -7.38
CA ARG A 20 20.75 17.55 -7.54
C ARG A 20 21.48 17.71 -6.21
N TYR A 21 20.75 17.94 -5.12
CA TYR A 21 21.33 18.10 -3.78
C TYR A 21 22.04 16.83 -3.31
N VAL A 22 21.45 15.65 -3.55
CA VAL A 22 22.03 14.35 -3.14
C VAL A 22 22.99 13.74 -4.16
N GLU A 23 23.22 14.42 -5.29
CA GLU A 23 24.04 13.89 -6.40
C GLU A 23 25.47 13.57 -5.96
N ASN A 24 26.08 14.45 -5.18
CA ASN A 24 27.41 14.23 -4.65
C ASN A 24 27.46 13.01 -3.71
N VAL A 25 26.47 12.90 -2.81
CA VAL A 25 26.36 11.75 -1.89
C VAL A 25 26.21 10.43 -2.66
N LYS A 26 25.42 10.42 -3.73
CA LYS A 26 25.24 9.24 -4.60
C LYS A 26 26.51 8.87 -5.37
N ALA A 27 27.35 9.86 -5.69
CA ALA A 27 28.60 9.64 -6.43
C ALA A 27 29.74 9.15 -5.53
N THR A 28 29.77 9.59 -4.27
CA THR A 28 30.88 9.29 -3.34
C THR A 28 30.62 8.05 -2.48
N THR A 29 29.36 7.70 -2.22
CA THR A 29 29.01 6.66 -1.24
C THR A 29 28.44 5.42 -1.93
N SER A 30 28.84 4.24 -1.45
CA SER A 30 28.33 2.97 -1.96
C SER A 30 26.87 2.73 -1.59
N SER A 31 26.17 1.89 -2.35
CA SER A 31 24.78 1.53 -2.02
C SER A 31 24.66 0.84 -0.65
N GLU A 32 25.64 0.02 -0.28
CA GLU A 32 25.66 -0.70 0.99
C GLU A 32 25.77 0.26 2.18
N GLU A 33 26.68 1.23 2.11
CA GLU A 33 26.84 2.28 3.13
C GLU A 33 25.58 3.14 3.24
N LEU A 34 24.95 3.51 2.11
CA LEU A 34 23.70 4.28 2.13
C LEU A 34 22.56 3.50 2.78
N ILE A 35 22.44 2.21 2.50
CA ILE A 35 21.43 1.34 3.12
C ILE A 35 21.67 1.24 4.63
N TYR A 36 22.92 1.01 5.05
CA TYR A 36 23.27 0.91 6.46
C TYR A 36 23.06 2.23 7.21
N ALA A 37 23.49 3.35 6.64
CA ALA A 37 23.28 4.68 7.22
C ALA A 37 21.78 4.98 7.38
N THR A 38 20.98 4.72 6.35
CA THR A 38 19.53 4.91 6.39
C THR A 38 18.89 4.03 7.48
N LYS A 39 19.31 2.76 7.58
CA LYS A 39 18.85 1.85 8.64
C LYS A 39 19.16 2.40 10.02
N SER A 40 20.41 2.85 10.24
CA SER A 40 20.85 3.41 11.53
C SER A 40 20.01 4.63 11.94
N VAL A 41 19.77 5.56 11.01
CA VAL A 41 18.90 6.73 11.24
C VAL A 41 17.46 6.32 11.59
N LEU A 42 16.88 5.35 10.88
CA LEU A 42 15.54 4.87 11.21
C LEU A 42 15.47 4.23 12.60
N TYR A 43 16.53 3.56 13.04
CA TYR A 43 16.61 3.00 14.41
C TYR A 43 16.68 4.11 15.46
N THR A 44 17.51 5.13 15.27
CA THR A 44 17.64 6.25 16.24
C THR A 44 16.39 7.10 16.31
N GLU A 45 15.66 7.25 15.20
CA GLU A 45 14.34 7.90 15.15
C GLU A 45 13.20 7.04 15.73
N GLY A 46 13.48 5.82 16.20
CA GLY A 46 12.48 4.90 16.74
C GLY A 46 11.61 4.19 15.70
N LYS A 47 11.88 4.39 14.40
CA LYS A 47 11.14 3.81 13.27
C LYS A 47 11.61 2.39 12.93
N ARG A 48 11.62 1.51 13.95
CA ARG A 48 12.16 0.13 13.86
C ARG A 48 11.54 -0.68 12.73
N ALA A 49 10.21 -0.63 12.58
CA ALA A 49 9.51 -1.34 11.51
C ALA A 49 9.95 -0.90 10.10
N ALA A 50 10.23 0.39 9.89
CA ALA A 50 10.72 0.88 8.61
C ALA A 50 12.16 0.40 8.33
N ALA A 51 13.01 0.37 9.36
CA ALA A 51 14.37 -0.16 9.27
C ALA A 51 14.37 -1.66 8.92
N ASP A 52 13.47 -2.43 9.51
CA ASP A 52 13.34 -3.86 9.23
C ASP A 52 12.82 -4.12 7.81
N LEU A 53 11.86 -3.32 7.32
CA LEU A 53 11.40 -3.38 5.93
C LEU A 53 12.51 -3.02 4.93
N LEU A 54 13.29 -1.99 5.23
CA LEU A 54 14.46 -1.64 4.41
C LEU A 54 15.44 -2.83 4.34
N ASN A 55 15.76 -3.44 5.49
CA ASN A 55 16.67 -4.58 5.56
C ASN A 55 16.12 -5.81 4.79
N GLN A 56 14.84 -6.12 4.94
CA GLN A 56 14.20 -7.23 4.21
C GLN A 56 14.14 -6.99 2.70
N SER A 57 13.95 -5.74 2.28
CA SER A 57 13.87 -5.39 0.85
C SER A 57 15.22 -5.32 0.16
N THR A 58 16.30 -5.04 0.90
CA THR A 58 17.63 -4.78 0.32
C THR A 58 18.64 -5.90 0.55
N SER A 59 18.67 -6.55 1.72
CA SER A 59 19.75 -7.48 2.10
C SER A 59 19.45 -8.97 1.86
N THR A 60 18.18 -9.38 1.80
CA THR A 60 17.85 -10.82 1.80
C THR A 60 17.76 -11.44 0.41
N SER A 61 17.06 -10.81 -0.53
CA SER A 61 16.86 -11.33 -1.89
C SER A 61 16.14 -10.29 -2.77
N PRO A 62 16.52 -10.15 -4.06
CA PRO A 62 15.85 -9.23 -4.99
C PRO A 62 14.34 -9.51 -5.15
N GLY A 63 13.91 -10.77 -4.98
CA GLY A 63 12.50 -11.14 -5.05
C GLY A 63 11.69 -10.78 -3.80
N ARG A 64 12.34 -10.46 -2.67
CA ARG A 64 11.67 -10.23 -1.39
C ARG A 64 10.84 -8.94 -1.40
N ALA A 65 11.39 -7.87 -1.98
CA ALA A 65 10.67 -6.60 -2.15
C ALA A 65 9.37 -6.79 -2.96
N LEU A 66 9.43 -7.57 -4.04
CA LEU A 66 8.26 -7.92 -4.85
C LEU A 66 7.23 -8.73 -4.05
N LYS A 67 7.69 -9.69 -3.24
CA LYS A 67 6.81 -10.49 -2.36
C LYS A 67 6.12 -9.62 -1.31
N ILE A 68 6.84 -8.70 -0.66
CA ILE A 68 6.26 -7.74 0.29
C ILE A 68 5.19 -6.89 -0.40
N LYS A 69 5.49 -6.35 -1.59
CA LYS A 69 4.51 -5.58 -2.37
C LYS A 69 3.26 -6.39 -2.70
N LYS A 70 3.41 -7.62 -3.23
CA LYS A 70 2.28 -8.49 -3.59
C LYS A 70 1.43 -8.86 -2.39
N THR A 71 2.06 -9.26 -1.28
CA THR A 71 1.34 -9.63 -0.05
C THR A 71 0.57 -8.46 0.53
N TYR A 72 1.13 -7.25 0.56
CA TYR A 72 0.40 -6.05 0.99
C TYR A 72 -0.82 -5.76 0.11
N LEU A 73 -0.68 -5.78 -1.22
CA LEU A 73 -1.79 -5.55 -2.14
C LEU A 73 -2.88 -6.63 -2.01
N ASN A 74 -2.49 -7.89 -1.82
CA ASN A 74 -3.43 -8.98 -1.60
C ASN A 74 -4.12 -8.87 -0.23
N ALA A 75 -3.41 -8.43 0.81
CA ALA A 75 -3.99 -8.16 2.13
C ALA A 75 -5.02 -7.02 2.05
N GLN A 76 -4.76 -5.98 1.25
CA GLN A 76 -5.75 -4.92 1.02
C GLN A 76 -6.98 -5.42 0.25
N LYS A 77 -6.79 -6.26 -0.78
CA LYS A 77 -7.90 -6.87 -1.53
C LYS A 77 -8.72 -7.84 -0.68
N SER A 78 -8.06 -8.67 0.13
CA SER A 78 -8.72 -9.69 0.95
C SER A 78 -9.56 -9.13 2.09
N ARG A 79 -9.31 -7.89 2.54
CA ARG A 79 -10.16 -7.21 3.54
C ARG A 79 -11.62 -7.04 3.10
N ILE A 80 -11.91 -7.12 1.80
CA ILE A 80 -13.28 -7.02 1.26
C ILE A 80 -13.42 -8.03 0.11
N THR A 81 -13.35 -9.33 0.41
CA THR A 81 -13.74 -10.35 -0.56
C THR A 81 -15.18 -10.73 -0.26
N ILE A 82 -16.13 -10.09 -0.93
CA ILE A 82 -17.52 -10.52 -0.89
C ILE A 82 -17.61 -11.76 -1.78
N THR A 83 -17.80 -12.93 -1.17
CA THR A 83 -18.08 -14.15 -1.91
C THR A 83 -19.55 -14.09 -2.34
N PRO A 84 -19.85 -13.97 -3.64
CA PRO A 84 -21.23 -13.94 -4.10
C PRO A 84 -21.86 -15.33 -3.90
N TYR A 85 -23.12 -15.38 -3.49
CA TYR A 85 -23.89 -16.61 -3.57
C TYR A 85 -24.02 -17.07 -5.03
N THR A 86 -23.93 -18.38 -5.23
CA THR A 86 -24.36 -19.02 -6.47
C THR A 86 -25.89 -18.92 -6.64
N GLY A 87 -26.39 -19.20 -7.84
CA GLY A 87 -27.84 -19.18 -8.11
C GLY A 87 -28.61 -20.12 -7.19
N ASP A 88 -28.08 -21.33 -6.99
CA ASP A 88 -28.71 -22.37 -6.16
C ASP A 88 -28.64 -22.03 -4.67
N GLU A 89 -27.51 -21.52 -4.17
CA GLU A 89 -27.41 -21.05 -2.77
C GLU A 89 -28.36 -19.89 -2.51
N THR A 90 -28.50 -18.98 -3.48
CA THR A 90 -29.45 -17.86 -3.37
C THR A 90 -30.89 -18.39 -3.30
N LEU A 91 -31.23 -19.36 -4.15
CA LEU A 91 -32.56 -19.96 -4.18
C LEU A 91 -32.87 -20.71 -2.87
N ALA A 92 -31.95 -21.54 -2.40
CA ALA A 92 -32.07 -22.25 -1.13
C ALA A 92 -32.25 -21.27 0.04
N TYR A 93 -31.42 -20.23 0.10
CA TYR A 93 -31.52 -19.19 1.12
C TYR A 93 -32.89 -18.50 1.11
N ILE A 94 -33.43 -18.14 -0.06
CA ILE A 94 -34.75 -17.51 -0.19
C ILE A 94 -35.86 -18.45 0.33
N ILE A 95 -35.78 -19.74 -0.03
CA ILE A 95 -36.76 -20.75 0.41
C ILE A 95 -36.70 -20.94 1.93
N ASP A 96 -35.51 -21.16 2.48
CA ASP A 96 -35.29 -21.43 3.91
C ASP A 96 -35.68 -20.23 4.79
N SER A 97 -35.37 -19.02 4.33
CA SER A 97 -35.71 -17.78 5.03
C SER A 97 -37.15 -17.30 4.80
N ARG A 98 -37.92 -17.99 3.93
CA ARG A 98 -39.29 -17.61 3.52
C ARG A 98 -39.39 -16.16 3.02
N ILE A 99 -38.32 -15.66 2.39
CA ILE A 99 -38.29 -14.31 1.82
C ILE A 99 -39.21 -14.27 0.58
N THR A 100 -40.06 -13.25 0.50
CA THR A 100 -40.88 -13.05 -0.70
C THR A 100 -40.03 -12.52 -1.85
N LYS A 101 -40.45 -12.82 -3.09
CA LYS A 101 -39.79 -12.32 -4.31
C LYS A 101 -39.56 -10.80 -4.27
N ASN A 102 -40.55 -10.03 -3.81
CA ASN A 102 -40.48 -8.58 -3.74
C ASN A 102 -39.43 -8.11 -2.72
N ALA A 103 -39.37 -8.73 -1.54
CA ALA A 103 -38.36 -8.40 -0.52
C ALA A 103 -36.94 -8.72 -0.99
N TYR A 104 -36.75 -9.86 -1.69
CA TYR A 104 -35.48 -10.19 -2.31
C TYR A 104 -35.06 -9.15 -3.38
N GLN A 105 -35.98 -8.75 -4.26
CA GLN A 105 -35.71 -7.74 -5.29
C GLN A 105 -35.30 -6.38 -4.68
N LEU A 106 -36.01 -5.93 -3.64
CA LEU A 106 -35.68 -4.69 -2.94
C LEU A 106 -34.30 -4.75 -2.29
N THR A 107 -33.99 -5.87 -1.62
CA THR A 107 -32.68 -6.11 -1.00
C THR A 107 -31.57 -6.05 -2.06
N ARG A 108 -31.75 -6.77 -3.17
CA ARG A 108 -30.78 -6.81 -4.27
C ARG A 108 -30.57 -5.45 -4.95
N ILE A 109 -31.61 -4.64 -5.09
CA ILE A 109 -31.48 -3.26 -5.59
C ILE A 109 -30.66 -2.41 -4.62
N GLY A 110 -30.96 -2.49 -3.32
CA GLY A 110 -30.22 -1.76 -2.28
C GLY A 110 -28.75 -2.15 -2.19
N GLU A 111 -28.45 -3.44 -2.28
CA GLU A 111 -27.08 -3.97 -2.30
C GLU A 111 -26.29 -3.51 -3.54
N LYS A 112 -26.94 -3.48 -4.71
CA LYS A 112 -26.33 -2.96 -5.95
C LYS A 112 -26.00 -1.47 -5.84
N GLN A 113 -26.87 -0.66 -5.25
CA GLN A 113 -26.62 0.77 -5.04
C GLN A 113 -25.47 1.02 -4.06
N ARG A 114 -25.28 0.15 -3.06
CA ARG A 114 -24.24 0.27 -2.04
C ARG A 114 -22.91 -0.38 -2.43
N GLY A 115 -22.81 -0.98 -3.61
CA GLY A 115 -21.60 -1.66 -4.08
C GLY A 115 -21.30 -2.97 -3.33
N ALA A 116 -22.31 -3.60 -2.71
CA ALA A 116 -22.16 -4.82 -1.92
C ALA A 116 -22.30 -6.11 -2.75
N ILE A 117 -22.59 -6.02 -4.06
CA ILE A 117 -22.63 -7.17 -4.97
C ILE A 117 -21.60 -6.99 -6.08
N SER A 118 -20.81 -8.03 -6.34
CA SER A 118 -19.97 -8.15 -7.54
C SER A 118 -20.84 -8.35 -8.78
N LYS A 119 -20.52 -7.69 -9.90
CA LYS A 119 -21.19 -7.91 -11.19
C LYS A 119 -21.04 -9.40 -11.56
N LEU A 120 -22.15 -10.14 -11.54
CA LEU A 120 -22.27 -11.43 -12.23
C LEU A 120 -22.26 -11.18 -13.74
#